data_AF-A0A6L3VYM3-F1
#
_entry.id   AF-A0A6L3VYM3-F1
#
_cell.length_a   1.000
_cell.length_b   1.000
_cell.length_c   1.000
_cell.angle_alpha   90.00
_cell.angle_beta   90.00
_cell.angle_gamma   90.00
#
_symmetry.space_group_name_H-M   'P 1'
#
loop_
_entity.id
_entity.type
_entity.pdbx_description
1 polymer ?
#
loop_
_entity_poly.entity_id
_entity_poly.type
_entity_poly.pdbx_seq_one_letter_code
_entity_poly.pdbx_strand_id
1 'polypeptide(L)'
;MRSRILAVLLVALAALLAPVGSANAATPLTATLTCDEATGTISARLSGAASTMAKGTPVIVDFTVVAGSSVTTGGTSAQDPDLGKRLASVPTTIGSDWTVNVNGYTKAWNPAAYSFFTETVRVTFRTADGTQQYSGYRDGTCTYDTRTHLTLTCDPSTNTFAARLEGQNFLPGQQLKVEYYNTPVSQDTADSLRWSTSAYLAAQQNFTAADDGSWVNTAYTQTVSPHYYLSYDVRAEVKEQTTNRIVARATAYCLYTAP
;
A
#
# COMPACT_ATOMS: atom_id res chain seq x y z
N MET A 1 -0.64 35.45 76.11
CA MET A 1 0.56 34.80 75.54
C MET A 1 0.34 34.60 74.03
N ARG A 2 1.27 35.15 73.23
CA ARG A 2 1.62 34.92 71.81
C ARG A 2 0.74 33.91 71.04
N SER A 3 -0.04 34.31 70.03
CA SER A 3 0.31 34.61 68.61
C SER A 3 0.90 33.43 67.80
N ARG A 4 0.32 33.26 66.59
CA ARG A 4 0.64 32.36 65.44
C ARG A 4 -0.14 31.03 65.49
N ILE A 5 -0.79 30.56 64.43
CA ILE A 5 -0.33 30.32 63.04
C ILE A 5 -1.55 30.45 62.09
N LEU A 6 -1.57 31.46 61.21
CA LEU A 6 -1.31 31.37 59.76
C LEU A 6 -2.24 30.42 58.98
N ALA A 7 -3.25 31.03 58.36
CA ALA A 7 -3.98 30.49 57.22
C ALA A 7 -3.05 30.41 55.99
N VAL A 8 -3.02 29.27 55.31
CA VAL A 8 -2.50 29.16 53.94
C VAL A 8 -3.64 28.68 53.07
N LEU A 9 -4.10 29.59 52.19
CA LEU A 9 -5.02 29.33 51.10
C LEU A 9 -4.46 28.23 50.19
N LEU A 10 -5.11 27.07 50.14
CA LEU A 10 -5.08 26.20 48.97
C LEU A 10 -6.32 26.53 48.12
N VAL A 11 -6.17 27.54 47.26
CA VAL A 11 -7.16 27.87 46.23
C VAL A 11 -6.52 27.61 44.87
N ALA A 12 -7.14 26.69 44.13
CA ALA A 12 -7.17 26.61 42.68
C ALA A 12 -5.83 26.49 41.93
N LEU A 13 -5.29 25.26 41.86
CA LEU A 13 -4.39 24.86 40.77
C LEU A 13 -4.79 23.51 40.16
N ALA A 14 -6.10 23.27 40.01
CA ALA A 14 -6.64 22.04 39.40
C ALA A 14 -7.49 22.29 38.13
N ALA A 15 -7.51 23.54 37.62
CA ALA A 15 -8.42 23.94 36.53
C ALA A 15 -7.71 24.44 35.25
N LEU A 16 -6.42 24.14 35.06
CA LEU A 16 -5.66 24.59 33.86
C LEU A 16 -5.12 23.45 32.98
N LEU A 17 -5.41 22.19 33.30
CA LEU A 17 -5.27 21.12 32.32
C LEU A 17 -6.55 21.13 31.50
N ALA A 18 -6.57 21.98 30.46
CA ALA A 18 -7.49 21.80 29.36
C ALA A 18 -7.49 20.31 28.98
N PRO A 19 -8.65 19.68 28.72
CA PRO A 19 -8.65 18.35 28.15
C PRO A 19 -7.76 18.45 26.91
N VAL A 20 -6.61 17.76 26.95
CA VAL A 20 -5.85 17.47 25.74
C VAL A 20 -6.86 16.77 24.86
N GLY A 21 -7.42 17.53 23.92
CA GLY A 21 -8.46 17.04 23.03
C GLY A 21 -7.93 15.76 22.44
N SER A 22 -8.78 14.73 22.44
CA SER A 22 -8.48 13.45 21.81
C SER A 22 -7.76 13.75 20.51
N ALA A 23 -6.47 13.42 20.43
CA ALA A 23 -5.71 13.57 19.21
C ALA A 23 -6.37 12.57 18.26
N ASN A 24 -7.36 13.02 17.49
CA ASN A 24 -7.87 12.29 16.36
C ASN A 24 -6.66 12.17 15.45
N ALA A 25 -6.05 10.98 15.44
CA ALA A 25 -4.95 10.68 14.54
C ALA A 25 -5.44 11.04 13.13
N ALA A 26 -4.90 12.13 12.60
CA ALA A 26 -5.31 12.62 11.30
C ALA A 26 -5.10 11.48 10.30
N THR A 27 -6.15 11.12 9.55
CA THR A 27 -6.06 10.02 8.60
C THR A 27 -4.96 10.33 7.59
N PRO A 28 -3.97 9.45 7.39
CA PRO A 28 -2.88 9.72 6.46
C PRO A 28 -3.40 10.01 5.06
N LEU A 29 -2.79 11.00 4.41
CA LEU A 29 -3.07 11.28 3.00
C LEU A 29 -2.76 10.05 2.14
N THR A 30 -3.79 9.51 1.49
CA THR A 30 -3.75 8.23 0.79
C THR A 30 -4.34 8.37 -0.60
N ALA A 31 -3.64 7.86 -1.61
CA ALA A 31 -4.20 7.65 -2.95
C ALA A 31 -4.72 6.22 -3.04
N THR A 32 -5.95 6.04 -3.48
CA THR A 32 -6.56 4.74 -3.73
C THR A 32 -6.84 4.59 -5.21
N LEU A 33 -6.53 3.42 -5.74
CA LEU A 33 -6.97 2.98 -7.06
C LEU A 33 -7.73 1.68 -6.84
N THR A 34 -8.93 1.58 -7.41
CA THR A 34 -9.79 0.41 -7.26
C THR A 34 -10.10 -0.14 -8.64
N CYS A 35 -9.73 -1.41 -8.85
CA CYS A 35 -10.17 -2.23 -9.96
C CYS A 35 -11.44 -2.96 -9.50
N ASP A 36 -12.62 -2.47 -9.85
CA ASP A 36 -13.91 -3.04 -9.43
C ASP A 36 -14.44 -3.98 -10.53
N GLU A 37 -14.37 -5.28 -10.25
CA GLU A 37 -14.83 -6.34 -11.15
C GLU A 37 -16.36 -6.34 -11.29
N ALA A 38 -17.10 -6.02 -10.22
CA ALA A 38 -18.55 -6.07 -10.22
C ALA A 38 -19.15 -4.97 -11.10
N THR A 39 -18.55 -3.79 -11.10
CA THR A 39 -19.00 -2.65 -11.92
C THR A 39 -18.25 -2.54 -13.25
N GLY A 40 -17.14 -3.26 -13.43
CA GLY A 40 -16.30 -3.15 -14.62
C GLY A 40 -15.65 -1.77 -14.73
N THR A 41 -15.13 -1.23 -13.62
CA THR A 41 -14.54 0.11 -13.60
C THR A 41 -13.21 0.15 -12.87
N ILE A 42 -12.35 1.07 -13.31
CA ILE A 42 -11.17 1.49 -12.56
C ILE A 42 -11.42 2.91 -12.07
N SER A 43 -11.31 3.13 -10.76
CA SER A 43 -11.53 4.45 -10.16
C SER A 43 -10.37 4.87 -9.27
N ALA A 44 -9.96 6.14 -9.41
CA ALA A 44 -8.88 6.74 -8.64
C ALA A 44 -9.42 7.82 -7.71
N ARG A 45 -8.93 7.84 -6.47
CA ARG A 45 -9.30 8.83 -5.44
C ARG A 45 -8.10 9.19 -4.58
N LEU A 46 -8.13 10.40 -4.06
CA LEU A 46 -7.21 10.88 -3.03
C LEU A 46 -8.02 11.33 -1.82
N SER A 47 -7.64 10.87 -0.63
CA SER A 47 -8.27 11.34 0.61
C SER A 47 -7.33 11.32 1.81
N GLY A 48 -7.55 12.21 2.77
CA GLY A 48 -6.85 12.23 4.06
C GLY A 48 -6.26 13.62 4.38
N ALA A 49 -5.33 13.65 5.33
CA ALA A 49 -4.76 14.88 5.87
C ALA A 49 -3.55 15.40 5.06
N ALA A 50 -3.74 16.53 4.39
CA ALA A 50 -2.74 17.29 3.67
C ALA A 50 -2.04 18.32 4.58
N SER A 51 -1.58 17.89 5.76
CA SER A 51 -1.05 18.78 6.82
C SER A 51 0.20 19.58 6.44
N THR A 52 0.90 19.20 5.37
CA THR A 52 2.05 19.93 4.82
C THR A 52 1.65 21.15 3.98
N MET A 53 0.37 21.33 3.69
CA MET A 53 -0.17 22.47 2.93
C MET A 53 -0.99 23.38 3.86
N ALA A 54 -1.02 24.69 3.55
CA ALA A 54 -1.80 25.64 4.32
C ALA A 54 -3.31 25.46 4.10
N LYS A 55 -4.11 25.67 5.15
CA LYS A 55 -5.58 25.63 5.07
C LYS A 55 -6.12 26.64 4.07
N GLY A 56 -7.21 26.28 3.38
CA GLY A 56 -7.83 27.16 2.40
C GLY A 56 -7.02 27.37 1.12
N THR A 57 -5.89 26.67 0.96
CA THR A 57 -5.03 26.81 -0.21
C THR A 57 -5.68 26.15 -1.42
N PRO A 58 -5.91 26.88 -2.52
CA PRO A 58 -6.40 26.30 -3.76
C PRO A 58 -5.28 25.53 -4.46
N VAL A 59 -5.55 24.30 -4.84
CA VAL A 59 -4.59 23.37 -5.46
C VAL A 59 -5.24 22.64 -6.63
N ILE A 60 -4.42 22.07 -7.51
CA ILE A 60 -4.85 21.11 -8.52
C ILE A 60 -4.22 19.76 -8.17
N VAL A 61 -5.04 18.72 -8.15
CA VAL A 61 -4.64 17.34 -7.93
C VAL A 61 -4.56 16.62 -9.27
N ASP A 62 -3.36 16.19 -9.65
CA ASP A 62 -3.11 15.48 -10.91
C ASP A 62 -3.01 13.97 -10.64
N PHE A 63 -3.69 13.16 -11.46
CA PHE A 63 -3.68 11.71 -11.40
C PHE A 63 -2.99 11.17 -12.67
N THR A 64 -1.80 10.61 -12.51
CA THR A 64 -0.95 10.16 -13.62
C THR A 64 -0.63 8.67 -13.48
N VAL A 65 -0.84 7.88 -14.53
CA VAL A 65 -0.43 6.46 -14.52
C VAL A 65 1.08 6.39 -14.65
N VAL A 66 1.75 5.74 -13.69
CA VAL A 66 3.22 5.68 -13.63
C VAL A 66 3.78 4.26 -13.73
N ALA A 67 2.93 3.26 -13.54
CA ALA A 67 3.24 1.87 -13.84
C ALA A 67 1.96 1.12 -14.17
N GLY A 68 2.06 0.04 -14.93
CA GLY A 68 0.92 -0.81 -15.22
C GLY A 68 1.22 -1.83 -16.31
N SER A 69 0.54 -2.95 -16.22
CA SER A 69 0.65 -4.05 -17.15
C SER A 69 -0.54 -4.98 -17.03
N SER A 70 -0.76 -5.77 -18.08
CA SER A 70 -1.83 -6.74 -18.12
C SER A 70 -1.39 -8.02 -18.80
N VAL A 71 -2.14 -9.08 -18.54
CA VAL A 71 -2.12 -10.33 -19.29
C VAL A 71 -3.56 -10.66 -19.66
N THR A 72 -3.83 -10.85 -20.94
CA THR A 72 -5.15 -11.24 -21.40
C THR A 72 -5.49 -12.66 -20.97
N THR A 73 -6.76 -13.06 -21.06
CA THR A 73 -7.15 -14.47 -20.87
C THR A 73 -6.49 -15.41 -21.89
N GLY A 74 -6.06 -14.90 -23.05
CA GLY A 74 -5.24 -15.63 -24.04
C GLY A 74 -3.73 -15.65 -23.74
N GLY A 75 -3.28 -15.15 -22.59
CA GLY A 75 -1.87 -15.20 -22.16
C GLY A 75 -0.96 -14.12 -22.75
N THR A 76 -1.50 -13.19 -23.56
CA THR A 76 -0.70 -12.09 -24.12
C THR A 76 -0.46 -11.01 -23.07
N SER A 77 0.81 -10.69 -22.78
CA SER A 77 1.15 -9.59 -21.88
C SER A 77 1.31 -8.27 -22.62
N ALA A 78 0.88 -7.18 -22.00
CA ALA A 78 1.01 -5.83 -22.53
C ALA A 78 1.34 -4.81 -21.43
N GLN A 79 1.99 -3.72 -21.83
CA GLN A 79 2.13 -2.56 -20.97
C GLN A 79 0.81 -1.80 -20.94
N ASP A 80 0.49 -1.18 -19.81
CA ASP A 80 -0.70 -0.34 -19.71
C ASP A 80 -0.64 0.77 -20.79
N PRO A 81 -1.67 0.88 -21.66
CA PRO A 81 -1.72 1.89 -22.71
C PRO A 81 -1.78 3.33 -22.18
N ASP A 82 -2.14 3.53 -20.90
CA ASP A 82 -2.19 4.83 -20.25
C ASP A 82 -0.91 5.20 -19.52
N LEU A 83 0.14 4.36 -19.57
CA LEU A 83 1.41 4.66 -18.93
C LEU A 83 1.96 6.04 -19.34
N GLY A 84 2.28 6.86 -18.35
CA GLY A 84 2.77 8.22 -18.52
C GLY A 84 1.69 9.26 -18.78
N LYS A 85 0.43 8.86 -18.96
CA LYS A 85 -0.68 9.80 -19.18
C LYS A 85 -1.24 10.31 -17.85
N ARG A 86 -1.53 11.61 -17.84
CA ARG A 86 -2.35 12.24 -16.80
C ARG A 86 -3.82 12.08 -17.17
N LEU A 87 -4.53 11.24 -16.44
CA LEU A 87 -5.94 10.90 -16.71
C LEU A 87 -6.93 11.89 -16.08
N ALA A 88 -6.52 12.61 -15.03
CA ALA A 88 -7.32 13.67 -14.44
C ALA A 88 -6.45 14.79 -13.85
N SER A 89 -7.03 16.00 -13.84
CA SER A 89 -6.55 17.19 -13.15
C SER A 89 -7.73 17.86 -12.47
N VAL A 90 -7.81 17.78 -11.15
CA VAL A 90 -9.00 18.21 -10.40
C VAL A 90 -8.66 19.38 -9.48
N PRO A 91 -9.22 20.58 -9.72
CA PRO A 91 -9.10 21.69 -8.79
C PRO A 91 -9.80 21.37 -7.47
N THR A 92 -9.18 21.73 -6.35
CA THR A 92 -9.75 21.60 -5.01
C THR A 92 -9.13 22.62 -4.06
N THR A 93 -9.62 22.67 -2.83
CA THR A 93 -9.10 23.53 -1.77
C THR A 93 -8.83 22.69 -0.53
N ILE A 94 -7.67 22.91 0.11
CA ILE A 94 -7.35 22.23 1.37
C ILE A 94 -8.33 22.66 2.45
N GLY A 95 -8.98 21.69 3.10
CA GLY A 95 -9.98 21.92 4.14
C GLY A 95 -9.44 22.71 5.33
N SER A 96 -10.36 23.30 6.10
CA SER A 96 -10.03 24.00 7.35
C SER A 96 -9.46 23.09 8.44
N ASP A 97 -9.60 21.78 8.27
CA ASP A 97 -9.05 20.70 9.09
C ASP A 97 -7.88 19.98 8.39
N TRP A 98 -7.28 20.61 7.38
CA TRP A 98 -6.24 20.02 6.52
C TRP A 98 -6.68 18.80 5.72
N THR A 99 -7.97 18.48 5.65
CA THR A 99 -8.41 17.35 4.83
C THR A 99 -8.49 17.71 3.36
N VAL A 100 -8.25 16.73 2.51
CA VAL A 100 -8.56 16.78 1.09
C VAL A 100 -9.30 15.52 0.71
N ASN A 101 -10.27 15.65 -0.19
CA ASN A 101 -11.03 14.54 -0.71
C ASN A 101 -11.36 14.82 -2.18
N VAL A 102 -10.75 14.05 -3.09
CA VAL A 102 -10.81 14.29 -4.52
C VAL A 102 -11.03 12.96 -5.23
N ASN A 103 -12.14 12.88 -5.98
CA ASN A 103 -12.33 11.82 -6.97
C ASN A 103 -11.58 12.24 -8.23
N GLY A 104 -10.65 11.41 -8.70
CA GLY A 104 -9.82 11.68 -9.87
C GLY A 104 -10.53 11.36 -11.17
N TYR A 105 -10.57 10.07 -11.51
CA TYR A 105 -11.27 9.57 -12.69
C TYR A 105 -11.95 8.23 -12.39
N THR A 106 -12.90 7.89 -13.25
CA THR A 106 -13.44 6.55 -13.40
C THR A 106 -13.37 6.20 -14.88
N LYS A 107 -12.81 5.03 -15.23
CA LYS A 107 -12.77 4.52 -16.60
C LYS A 107 -13.40 3.14 -16.69
N ALA A 108 -13.97 2.83 -17.85
CA ALA A 108 -14.48 1.50 -18.14
C ALA A 108 -13.33 0.49 -18.19
N TRP A 109 -13.57 -0.69 -17.65
CA TRP A 109 -12.63 -1.79 -17.60
C TRP A 109 -13.38 -3.12 -17.77
N ASN A 110 -12.88 -3.99 -18.64
CA ASN A 110 -13.47 -5.31 -18.84
C ASN A 110 -12.63 -6.36 -18.08
N PRO A 111 -12.98 -6.74 -16.84
CA PRO A 111 -12.21 -7.72 -16.07
C PRO A 111 -12.10 -9.06 -16.79
N ALA A 112 -13.16 -9.51 -17.47
CA ALA A 112 -13.20 -10.79 -18.17
C ALA A 112 -12.21 -10.90 -19.35
N ALA A 113 -11.66 -9.78 -19.83
CA ALA A 113 -10.63 -9.79 -20.87
C ALA A 113 -9.24 -10.13 -20.33
N TYR A 114 -9.05 -10.08 -19.01
CA TYR A 114 -7.74 -10.20 -18.37
C TYR A 114 -7.68 -11.40 -17.44
N SER A 115 -6.52 -12.05 -17.43
CA SER A 115 -6.14 -12.99 -16.38
C SER A 115 -5.31 -12.30 -15.30
N PHE A 116 -4.62 -11.21 -15.68
CA PHE A 116 -3.93 -10.30 -14.78
C PHE A 116 -4.06 -8.85 -15.26
N PHE A 117 -4.23 -7.91 -14.34
CA PHE A 117 -4.17 -6.48 -14.60
C PHE A 117 -3.60 -5.76 -13.38
N THR A 118 -2.67 -4.82 -13.59
CA THR A 118 -2.26 -3.89 -12.55
C THR A 118 -2.06 -2.51 -13.16
N GLU A 119 -2.42 -1.50 -12.38
CA GLU A 119 -2.20 -0.09 -12.70
C GLU A 119 -1.77 0.61 -11.40
N THR A 120 -0.79 1.50 -11.51
CA THR A 120 -0.35 2.37 -10.43
C THR A 120 -0.50 3.82 -10.89
N VAL A 121 -1.32 4.55 -10.14
CA VAL A 121 -1.53 5.98 -10.32
C VAL A 121 -0.74 6.74 -9.28
N ARG A 122 0.06 7.68 -9.74
CA ARG A 122 0.70 8.71 -8.94
C ARG A 122 -0.19 9.94 -8.87
N VAL A 123 -0.47 10.36 -7.65
CA VAL A 123 -1.19 11.58 -7.33
C VAL A 123 -0.21 12.64 -6.85
N THR A 124 -0.23 13.80 -7.51
CA THR A 124 0.59 14.97 -7.18
C THR A 124 -0.29 16.20 -6.97
N PHE A 125 0.23 17.18 -6.25
CA PHE A 125 -0.41 18.48 -6.06
C PHE A 125 0.41 19.55 -6.76
N ARG A 126 -0.28 20.50 -7.39
CA ARG A 126 0.30 21.75 -7.88
C ARG A 126 -0.55 22.95 -7.45
N THR A 127 0.05 24.12 -7.45
CA THR A 127 -0.65 25.38 -7.21
C THR A 127 -1.76 25.59 -8.24
N ALA A 128 -2.80 26.33 -7.88
CA ALA A 128 -3.95 26.57 -8.75
C ALA A 128 -3.60 27.28 -10.07
N ASP A 129 -2.54 28.10 -10.06
CA ASP A 129 -1.98 28.74 -11.27
C ASP A 129 -1.07 27.79 -12.09
N GLY A 130 -0.82 26.58 -11.58
CA GLY A 130 0.00 25.55 -12.22
C GLY A 130 1.50 25.81 -12.21
N THR A 131 1.97 26.86 -11.53
CA THR A 131 3.38 27.31 -11.59
C THR A 131 4.30 26.49 -10.70
N GLN A 132 3.80 25.92 -9.61
CA GLN A 132 4.60 25.18 -8.64
C GLN A 132 3.97 23.83 -8.30
N GLN A 133 4.79 22.78 -8.27
CA GLN A 133 4.41 21.48 -7.73
C GLN A 133 4.76 21.42 -6.23
N TYR A 134 3.84 20.92 -5.40
CA TYR A 134 4.15 20.64 -4.01
C TYR A 134 5.05 19.40 -3.92
N SER A 135 5.93 19.37 -2.92
CA SER A 135 6.79 18.23 -2.68
C SER A 135 5.98 17.03 -2.19
N GLY A 136 6.30 15.86 -2.75
CA GLY A 136 5.66 14.59 -2.41
C GLY A 136 4.58 14.16 -3.39
N TYR A 137 4.29 12.87 -3.35
CA TYR A 137 3.27 12.22 -4.15
C TYR A 137 2.65 11.07 -3.35
N ARG A 138 1.53 10.55 -3.82
CA ARG A 138 0.93 9.32 -3.30
C ARG A 138 0.65 8.39 -4.45
N ASP A 139 1.08 7.14 -4.31
CA ASP A 139 0.81 6.12 -5.32
C ASP A 139 -0.35 5.25 -4.83
N GLY A 140 -1.37 5.10 -5.66
CA GLY A 140 -2.46 4.13 -5.50
C GLY A 140 -2.28 3.04 -6.54
N THR A 141 -2.36 1.78 -6.13
CA THR A 141 -2.22 0.63 -7.05
C THR A 141 -3.45 -0.25 -6.93
N CYS A 142 -4.00 -0.69 -8.07
CA CYS A 142 -4.93 -1.80 -8.08
C CYS A 142 -4.30 -3.00 -8.80
N THR A 143 -4.74 -4.19 -8.41
CA THR A 143 -4.28 -5.45 -8.96
C THR A 143 -5.48 -6.38 -9.04
N TYR A 144 -5.66 -6.97 -10.20
CA TYR A 144 -6.57 -8.07 -10.47
C TYR A 144 -5.72 -9.24 -10.94
N ASP A 145 -5.83 -10.39 -10.28
CA ASP A 145 -5.03 -11.56 -10.61
C ASP A 145 -5.86 -12.82 -10.33
N THR A 146 -6.02 -13.65 -11.36
CA THR A 146 -6.70 -14.95 -11.29
C THR A 146 -5.74 -16.12 -11.52
N ARG A 147 -4.46 -15.81 -11.73
CA ARG A 147 -3.41 -16.72 -12.16
C ARG A 147 -2.53 -17.15 -11.01
N THR A 148 -2.43 -16.35 -9.95
CA THR A 148 -1.50 -16.66 -8.86
C THR A 148 -2.14 -16.65 -7.48
N HIS A 149 -1.60 -17.50 -6.63
CA HIS A 149 -2.00 -17.64 -5.24
C HIS A 149 -0.74 -17.75 -4.36
N LEU A 150 -0.66 -16.92 -3.32
CA LEU A 150 0.43 -16.95 -2.35
C LEU A 150 -0.10 -17.46 -1.01
N THR A 151 0.55 -18.49 -0.48
CA THR A 151 0.33 -18.99 0.87
C THR A 151 1.58 -18.73 1.71
N LEU A 152 1.40 -18.26 2.94
CA LEU A 152 2.45 -18.24 3.95
C LEU A 152 2.14 -19.28 5.01
N THR A 153 3.11 -20.15 5.28
CA THR A 153 3.09 -21.04 6.43
C THR A 153 3.92 -20.40 7.52
N CYS A 154 3.30 -20.09 8.66
CA CYS A 154 3.93 -19.48 9.81
C CYS A 154 4.09 -20.55 10.89
N ASP A 155 5.33 -20.83 11.30
CA ASP A 155 5.61 -21.81 12.35
C ASP A 155 6.24 -21.12 13.57
N PRO A 156 5.43 -20.86 14.61
CA PRO A 156 5.93 -20.27 15.85
C PRO A 156 6.94 -21.16 16.58
N SER A 157 6.91 -22.48 16.38
CA SER A 157 7.78 -23.41 17.10
C SER A 157 9.23 -23.32 16.61
N THR A 158 9.41 -23.10 15.31
CA THR A 158 10.73 -22.92 14.68
C THR A 158 11.09 -21.46 14.46
N ASN A 159 10.18 -20.53 14.77
CA ASN A 159 10.30 -19.11 14.43
C ASN A 159 10.65 -18.94 12.94
N THR A 160 9.91 -19.58 12.05
CA THR A 160 10.12 -19.44 10.61
C THR A 160 8.81 -19.25 9.89
N PHE A 161 8.82 -18.44 8.81
CA PHE A 161 7.77 -18.55 7.80
C PHE A 161 8.35 -18.99 6.46
N ALA A 162 7.53 -19.70 5.70
CA ALA A 162 7.82 -20.13 4.34
C ALA A 162 6.70 -19.69 3.40
N ALA A 163 7.07 -19.18 2.24
CA ALA A 163 6.16 -18.81 1.18
C ALA A 163 6.03 -19.94 0.15
N ARG A 164 4.79 -20.25 -0.23
CA ARG A 164 4.45 -21.08 -1.38
C ARG A 164 3.64 -20.22 -2.35
N LEU A 165 4.23 -19.92 -3.49
CA LEU A 165 3.59 -19.20 -4.58
C LEU A 165 3.27 -20.16 -5.70
N GLU A 166 2.02 -20.20 -6.12
CA GLU A 166 1.52 -21.07 -7.18
C GLU A 166 1.01 -20.20 -8.32
N GLY A 167 1.27 -20.64 -9.55
CA GLY A 167 0.80 -19.96 -10.75
C GLY A 167 0.21 -20.92 -11.76
N GLN A 168 -0.79 -20.45 -12.50
CA GLN A 168 -1.49 -21.17 -13.57
C GLN A 168 -1.73 -20.26 -14.78
N ASN A 169 -2.01 -20.86 -15.94
CA ASN A 169 -2.28 -20.16 -17.19
C ASN A 169 -1.12 -19.27 -17.65
N PHE A 170 0.13 -19.69 -17.45
CA PHE A 170 1.32 -19.07 -18.05
C PHE A 170 1.62 -19.66 -19.42
N LEU A 171 2.33 -18.91 -20.26
CA LEU A 171 2.75 -19.45 -21.55
C LEU A 171 3.78 -20.57 -21.32
N PRO A 172 3.65 -21.72 -21.99
CA PRO A 172 4.64 -22.81 -21.87
C PRO A 172 6.05 -22.31 -22.18
N GLY A 173 7.02 -22.68 -21.34
CA GLY A 173 8.42 -22.26 -21.51
C GLY A 173 8.70 -20.77 -21.25
N GLN A 174 7.71 -20.01 -20.76
CA GLN A 174 7.90 -18.60 -20.42
C GLN A 174 8.92 -18.45 -19.29
N GLN A 175 9.97 -17.66 -19.54
CA GLN A 175 10.98 -17.32 -18.54
C GLN A 175 10.50 -16.22 -17.61
N LEU A 176 10.44 -16.54 -16.32
CA LEU A 176 9.84 -15.70 -15.30
C LEU A 176 10.80 -15.48 -14.13
N LYS A 177 10.57 -14.40 -13.40
CA LYS A 177 11.28 -14.03 -12.18
C LYS A 177 10.25 -13.71 -11.09
N VAL A 178 10.35 -14.35 -9.94
CA VAL A 178 9.61 -13.95 -8.74
C VAL A 178 10.47 -13.02 -7.91
N GLU A 179 9.88 -11.92 -7.44
CA GLU A 179 10.46 -11.02 -6.43
C GLU A 179 9.51 -10.99 -5.22
N TYR A 180 10.03 -11.35 -4.05
CA TYR A 180 9.30 -11.31 -2.79
C TYR A 180 9.66 -10.02 -2.06
N TYR A 181 8.64 -9.20 -1.80
CA TYR A 181 8.74 -8.00 -0.99
C TYR A 181 8.13 -8.24 0.38
N ASN A 182 8.81 -7.77 1.42
CA ASN A 182 8.36 -7.93 2.79
C ASN A 182 8.13 -6.57 3.46
N THR A 183 7.03 -6.44 4.19
CA THR A 183 6.68 -5.27 5.01
C THR A 183 6.41 -5.74 6.43
N PRO A 184 7.44 -5.84 7.29
CA PRO A 184 7.26 -6.22 8.68
C PRO A 184 6.62 -5.11 9.50
N VAL A 185 5.83 -5.53 10.50
CA VAL A 185 5.42 -4.70 11.65
C VAL A 185 5.84 -5.42 12.92
N SER A 186 6.57 -4.76 13.81
CA SER A 186 7.06 -5.37 15.06
C SER A 186 6.76 -4.51 16.28
N GLN A 187 6.67 -5.17 17.43
CA GLN A 187 6.50 -4.60 18.77
C GLN A 187 7.24 -5.49 19.77
N ASP A 188 8.20 -4.94 20.52
CA ASP A 188 9.06 -5.74 21.41
C ASP A 188 8.37 -6.13 22.71
N THR A 189 7.52 -5.24 23.23
CA THR A 189 6.73 -5.42 24.45
C THR A 189 5.32 -4.86 24.26
N ALA A 190 4.37 -5.25 25.12
CA ALA A 190 2.98 -4.79 25.06
C ALA A 190 2.82 -3.25 25.03
N ASP A 191 3.68 -2.54 25.77
CA ASP A 191 3.61 -1.08 25.92
C ASP A 191 4.55 -0.32 24.97
N SER A 192 5.38 -1.03 24.21
CA SER A 192 6.32 -0.39 23.28
C SER A 192 5.63 0.11 22.01
N LEU A 193 6.28 1.05 21.32
CA LEU A 193 5.83 1.52 20.01
C LEU A 193 5.83 0.37 19.00
N ARG A 194 4.85 0.39 18.09
CA ARG A 194 4.87 -0.46 16.90
C ARG A 194 5.69 0.19 15.81
N TRP A 195 6.62 -0.57 15.26
CA TRP A 195 7.46 -0.15 14.15
C TRP A 195 7.03 -0.87 12.88
N SER A 196 7.05 -0.17 11.76
CA SER A 196 6.87 -0.77 10.44
C SER A 196 7.94 -0.22 9.51
N THR A 197 8.43 -1.07 8.61
CA THR A 197 9.36 -0.64 7.56
C THR A 197 8.65 -0.54 6.23
N SER A 198 9.21 0.25 5.31
CA SER A 198 8.79 0.20 3.91
C SER A 198 9.07 -1.17 3.32
N ALA A 199 8.22 -1.59 2.37
CA ALA A 199 8.42 -2.83 1.62
C ALA A 199 9.84 -2.90 1.02
N TYR A 200 10.57 -3.98 1.30
CA TYR A 200 11.90 -4.22 0.75
C TYR A 200 11.97 -5.57 0.04
N LEU A 201 12.84 -5.68 -0.96
CA LEU A 201 13.07 -6.93 -1.68
C LEU A 201 13.80 -7.91 -0.75
N ALA A 202 13.13 -9.00 -0.39
CA ALA A 202 13.63 -10.01 0.55
C ALA A 202 14.23 -11.22 -0.17
N ALA A 203 13.66 -11.63 -1.30
CA ALA A 203 14.16 -12.74 -2.10
C ALA A 203 13.80 -12.58 -3.58
N GLN A 204 14.58 -13.21 -4.45
CA GLN A 204 14.32 -13.26 -5.89
C GLN A 204 14.71 -14.63 -6.45
N GLN A 205 13.92 -15.15 -7.37
CA GLN A 205 14.24 -16.40 -8.07
C GLN A 205 13.77 -16.39 -9.53
N ASN A 206 14.61 -16.92 -10.41
CA ASN A 206 14.26 -17.18 -11.80
C ASN A 206 13.70 -18.58 -11.96
N PHE A 207 12.69 -18.75 -12.81
CA PHE A 207 12.11 -20.05 -13.13
C PHE A 207 11.52 -20.03 -14.55
N THR A 208 11.04 -21.18 -15.00
CA THR A 208 10.36 -21.34 -16.30
C THR A 208 9.05 -22.05 -16.04
N ALA A 209 7.96 -21.55 -16.64
CA ALA A 209 6.66 -22.20 -16.53
C ALA A 209 6.69 -23.59 -17.20
N ALA A 210 6.02 -24.57 -16.60
CA ALA A 210 5.90 -25.91 -17.15
C ALA A 210 5.09 -25.92 -18.46
N ASP A 211 5.06 -27.06 -19.15
CA ASP A 211 4.38 -27.21 -20.44
C ASP A 211 2.86 -27.01 -20.35
N ASP A 212 2.27 -27.24 -19.17
CA ASP A 212 0.86 -26.97 -18.87
C ASP A 212 0.60 -25.53 -18.39
N GLY A 213 1.63 -24.68 -18.38
CA GLY A 213 1.55 -23.31 -17.91
C GLY A 213 1.46 -23.15 -16.40
N SER A 214 1.60 -24.24 -15.63
CA SER A 214 1.65 -24.21 -14.17
C SER A 214 3.08 -24.06 -13.64
N TRP A 215 3.20 -23.61 -12.39
CA TRP A 215 4.45 -23.62 -11.65
C TRP A 215 4.22 -23.45 -10.16
N VAL A 216 5.23 -23.83 -9.38
CA VAL A 216 5.26 -23.67 -7.92
C VAL A 216 6.63 -23.12 -7.52
N ASN A 217 6.63 -22.12 -6.65
CA ASN A 217 7.83 -21.52 -6.08
C ASN A 217 7.76 -21.59 -4.55
N THR A 218 8.76 -22.21 -3.93
CA THR A 218 8.87 -22.39 -2.47
C THR A 218 10.21 -21.93 -1.91
N ALA A 219 10.94 -21.07 -2.64
CA ALA A 219 12.31 -20.74 -2.27
C ALA A 219 12.43 -19.65 -1.20
N TYR A 220 11.33 -18.99 -0.83
CA TYR A 220 11.37 -17.93 0.16
C TYR A 220 10.98 -18.46 1.53
N THR A 221 11.99 -18.60 2.39
CA THR A 221 11.86 -18.93 3.80
C THR A 221 12.67 -17.93 4.61
N GLN A 222 12.15 -17.51 5.76
CA GLN A 222 12.82 -16.58 6.65
C GLN A 222 12.67 -17.02 8.10
N THR A 223 13.77 -17.01 8.84
CA THR A 223 13.77 -17.11 10.30
C THR A 223 13.42 -15.76 10.91
N VAL A 224 12.55 -15.75 11.90
CA VAL A 224 12.04 -14.56 12.56
C VAL A 224 12.65 -14.43 13.95
N SER A 225 12.99 -13.20 14.34
CA SER A 225 13.36 -12.93 15.73
C SER A 225 12.09 -12.85 16.58
N PRO A 226 12.11 -13.38 17.82
CA PRO A 226 10.97 -13.26 18.71
C PRO A 226 10.66 -11.79 19.03
N HIS A 227 9.38 -11.43 18.94
CA HIS A 227 8.82 -10.14 19.36
C HIS A 227 7.49 -10.41 20.08
N TYR A 228 7.03 -9.45 20.89
CA TYR A 228 5.70 -9.53 21.49
C TYR A 228 4.60 -9.58 20.41
N TYR A 229 4.74 -8.74 19.40
CA TYR A 229 3.93 -8.75 18.19
C TYR A 229 4.85 -8.64 16.98
N LEU A 230 4.62 -9.50 15.99
CA LEU A 230 5.29 -9.43 14.70
C LEU A 230 4.32 -9.85 13.62
N SER A 231 4.17 -9.03 12.59
CA SER A 231 3.46 -9.41 11.40
C SER A 231 4.30 -9.17 10.15
N TYR A 232 4.03 -9.95 9.12
CA TYR A 232 4.66 -9.83 7.81
C TYR A 232 3.58 -9.78 6.74
N ASP A 233 3.54 -8.68 6.01
CA ASP A 233 2.86 -8.60 4.73
C ASP A 233 3.86 -8.93 3.62
N VAL A 234 3.70 -10.11 3.00
CA VAL A 234 4.53 -10.56 1.89
C VAL A 234 3.79 -10.34 0.59
N ARG A 235 4.43 -9.61 -0.33
CA ARG A 235 3.96 -9.44 -1.71
C ARG A 235 4.92 -10.15 -2.64
N ALA A 236 4.42 -11.10 -3.41
CA ALA A 236 5.15 -11.67 -4.54
C ALA A 236 4.79 -10.93 -5.83
N GLU A 237 5.79 -10.51 -6.59
CA GLU A 237 5.64 -10.03 -7.96
C GLU A 237 6.27 -11.03 -8.93
N VAL A 238 5.51 -11.48 -9.91
CA VAL A 238 5.99 -12.34 -10.98
C VAL A 238 6.22 -11.46 -12.22
N LYS A 239 7.45 -11.49 -12.74
CA LYS A 239 7.90 -10.65 -13.85
C LYS A 239 8.37 -11.50 -15.02
N GLU A 240 8.08 -11.06 -16.23
CA GLU A 240 8.77 -11.57 -17.43
C GLU A 240 10.24 -11.19 -17.37
N GLN A 241 11.14 -12.14 -17.61
CA GLN A 241 12.58 -11.83 -17.52
C GLN A 241 13.03 -10.83 -18.58
N THR A 242 12.52 -10.93 -19.81
CA THR A 242 12.95 -10.10 -20.94
C THR A 242 12.47 -8.66 -20.83
N THR A 243 11.21 -8.45 -20.47
CA THR A 243 10.57 -7.12 -20.45
C THR A 243 10.56 -6.50 -19.06
N ASN A 244 10.87 -7.29 -18.02
CA ASN A 244 10.70 -6.96 -16.60
C ASN A 244 9.27 -6.52 -16.22
N ARG A 245 8.28 -6.85 -17.07
CA ARG A 245 6.88 -6.52 -16.86
C ARG A 245 6.28 -7.42 -15.79
N ILE A 246 5.51 -6.85 -14.86
CA ILE A 246 4.72 -7.63 -13.91
C ILE A 246 3.59 -8.34 -14.66
N VAL A 247 3.49 -9.64 -14.51
CA VAL A 247 2.48 -10.48 -15.18
C VAL A 247 1.62 -11.28 -14.21
N ALA A 248 1.98 -11.25 -12.94
CA ALA A 248 1.15 -11.70 -11.83
C ALA A 248 1.65 -11.08 -10.52
N ARG A 249 0.78 -10.98 -9.53
CA ARG A 249 1.08 -10.50 -8.18
C ARG A 249 0.10 -11.14 -7.20
N ALA A 250 0.65 -11.62 -6.08
CA ALA A 250 -0.12 -12.13 -4.97
C ALA A 250 0.41 -11.57 -3.65
N THR A 251 -0.47 -11.43 -2.66
CA THR A 251 -0.12 -10.98 -1.32
C THR A 251 -0.64 -11.97 -0.30
N ALA A 252 0.12 -12.16 0.77
CA ALA A 252 -0.28 -12.98 1.89
C ALA A 252 0.29 -12.38 3.16
N TYR A 253 -0.37 -12.70 4.27
CA TYR A 253 -0.08 -12.12 5.57
C TYR A 253 0.22 -13.22 6.58
N CYS A 254 1.15 -12.94 7.47
CA CYS A 254 1.53 -13.81 8.57
C CYS A 254 1.55 -13.02 9.87
N LEU A 255 0.98 -13.58 10.94
CA LEU A 255 0.99 -12.98 12.28
C LEU A 255 1.64 -13.93 13.28
N TYR A 256 2.62 -13.41 13.99
CA TYR A 256 3.21 -13.97 15.19
C TYR A 256 2.83 -13.10 16.38
N THR A 257 2.06 -13.66 17.30
CA THR A 257 1.87 -13.07 18.62
C THR A 257 2.53 -14.00 19.61
N ALA A 258 3.35 -13.45 20.52
CA ALA A 258 3.73 -14.21 21.70
C ALA A 258 2.44 -14.58 22.49
N PRO A 259 2.35 -15.80 23.04
CA PRO A 259 1.30 -16.15 23.98
C PRO A 259 1.36 -15.30 25.26
#